data_AF-A0A971XQ36-F1
#
_entry.id   AF-A0A971XQ36-F1
#
_cell.length_a   1.000
_cell.length_b   1.000
_cell.length_c   1.000
_cell.angle_alpha   90.00
_cell.angle_beta   90.00
_cell.angle_gamma   90.00
#
_symmetry.space_group_name_H-M   'P 1'
#
loop_
_entity.id
_entity.type
_entity.pdbx_description
1 polymer ?
#
loop_
_entity_poly.entity_id
_entity_poly.type
_entity_poly.pdbx_seq_one_letter_code
_entity_poly.pdbx_strand_id
1 'polypeptide(L)'
;SILREAARCVAPGGRLVYATCSVLPAENEDQVQAFLADHPEFSLVDVADVLKDRCGNLTFQGPYLQLRPDTHGTDGFFAAVLQRAKPETVA
;
A
#
# COMPACT_ATOMS: atom_id res chain seq x y z
N SER A 1 -2.03 10.10 12.55
CA SER A 1 -2.52 8.71 12.38
C SER A 1 -1.33 7.76 12.49
N ILE A 2 -1.57 6.47 12.78
CA ILE A 2 -0.50 5.46 12.85
C ILE A 2 0.33 5.42 11.57
N LEU A 3 -0.32 5.55 10.40
CA LEU A 3 0.34 5.60 9.09
C LEU A 3 1.39 6.72 8.98
N ARG A 4 1.05 7.94 9.44
CA ARG A 4 1.97 9.10 9.39
C ARG A 4 3.17 8.92 10.33
N GLU A 5 2.95 8.38 11.53
CA GLU A 5 4.08 8.12 12.44
C GLU A 5 4.99 7.01 11.91
N ALA A 6 4.42 5.94 11.34
CA ALA A 6 5.20 4.85 10.74
C ALA A 6 6.06 5.34 9.56
N ALA A 7 5.56 6.27 8.75
CA ALA A 7 6.30 6.84 7.62
C ALA A 7 7.62 7.50 8.01
N ARG A 8 7.72 8.07 9.22
CA ARG A 8 8.94 8.71 9.74
C ARG A 8 10.07 7.71 9.97
N CYS A 9 9.74 6.44 10.17
CA CYS A 9 10.70 5.35 10.38
C CYS A 9 11.20 4.72 9.07
N VAL A 10 10.70 5.16 7.91
CA VAL A 10 11.04 4.58 6.61
C VAL A 10 12.29 5.27 6.08
N ALA A 11 13.39 4.53 5.95
CA ALA A 11 14.60 5.03 5.31
C ALA A 11 14.34 5.44 3.84
N PRO A 12 15.11 6.36 3.26
CA PRO A 12 14.97 6.67 1.84
C PRO A 12 15.18 5.43 0.95
N GLY A 13 14.33 5.24 -0.05
CA GLY A 13 14.29 4.00 -0.82
C GLY A 13 13.67 2.80 -0.07
N GLY A 14 13.14 2.99 1.13
CA GLY A 14 12.40 1.98 1.89
C GLY A 14 10.91 1.89 1.54
N ARG A 15 10.28 0.77 1.92
CA ARG A 15 8.85 0.51 1.73
C ARG A 15 8.08 0.56 3.03
N LEU A 16 6.85 1.05 2.97
CA LEU A 16 5.86 1.03 4.03
C LEU A 16 4.64 0.28 3.52
N VAL A 17 4.19 -0.72 4.28
CA VAL A 17 2.96 -1.46 3.97
C VAL A 17 1.89 -1.03 4.95
N TYR A 18 0.78 -0.50 4.43
CA TYR A 18 -0.42 -0.20 5.20
C TYR A 18 -1.44 -1.31 4.96
N ALA A 19 -1.99 -1.90 6.02
CA ALA A 19 -2.95 -3.00 5.90
C ALA A 19 -4.03 -2.94 6.98
N THR A 20 -5.23 -3.37 6.63
CA THR A 20 -6.40 -3.42 7.52
C THR A 20 -7.20 -4.71 7.26
N CYS A 21 -8.03 -5.09 8.24
CA CYS A 21 -9.02 -6.17 8.08
C CYS A 21 -10.41 -5.59 7.75
N SER A 22 -10.46 -4.59 6.85
CA SER A 22 -11.69 -3.91 6.45
C SER A 22 -11.79 -3.80 4.93
N VAL A 23 -13.03 -3.69 4.45
CA VAL A 23 -13.35 -3.40 3.04
C VAL A 23 -13.87 -1.98 2.84
N LEU A 24 -13.94 -1.17 3.91
CA LEU A 24 -14.49 0.18 3.86
C LEU A 24 -13.47 1.17 3.28
N PRO A 25 -13.80 1.93 2.22
CA PRO A 25 -12.87 2.90 1.62
C PRO A 25 -12.32 3.95 2.60
N ALA A 26 -13.15 4.36 3.57
CA ALA A 26 -12.79 5.33 4.60
C ALA A 26 -11.63 4.87 5.50
N GLU A 27 -11.44 3.55 5.64
CA GLU A 27 -10.34 2.94 6.40
C GLU A 27 -9.15 2.57 5.49
N ASN A 28 -9.32 2.63 4.17
CA ASN A 28 -8.41 2.04 3.19
C ASN A 28 -7.89 3.09 2.20
N GLU A 29 -8.47 3.16 1.00
CA GLU A 29 -8.04 4.04 -0.08
C GLU A 29 -8.04 5.50 0.35
N ASP A 30 -9.05 5.94 1.11
CA ASP A 30 -9.14 7.33 1.57
C ASP A 30 -7.99 7.69 2.51
N GLN A 31 -7.56 6.75 3.38
CA GLN A 31 -6.40 6.96 4.24
C GLN A 31 -5.09 7.03 3.43
N VAL A 32 -4.95 6.17 2.42
CA VAL A 32 -3.77 6.16 1.55
C VAL A 32 -3.70 7.40 0.68
N GLN A 33 -4.81 7.83 0.09
CA GLN A 33 -4.88 9.03 -0.74
C GLN A 33 -4.61 10.29 0.07
N ALA A 34 -5.23 10.42 1.26
CA ALA A 34 -4.95 11.53 2.16
C ALA A 34 -3.47 11.56 2.60
N PHE A 35 -2.87 10.40 2.85
CA PHE A 35 -1.45 10.32 3.18
C PHE A 35 -0.57 10.77 1.99
N LEU A 36 -0.81 10.26 0.78
CA LEU A 36 -0.03 10.61 -0.40
C LEU A 36 -0.14 12.10 -0.78
N ALA A 37 -1.30 12.73 -0.52
CA ALA A 37 -1.46 14.16 -0.71
C ALA A 37 -0.56 15.00 0.23
N ASP A 38 -0.35 14.52 1.46
CA ASP A 38 0.46 15.20 2.48
C ASP A 38 1.96 14.84 2.42
N HIS A 39 2.31 13.73 1.75
CA HIS A 39 3.66 13.14 1.75
C HIS A 39 4.17 12.88 0.31
N PRO A 40 4.55 13.93 -0.43
CA PRO A 40 4.98 13.83 -1.83
C PRO A 40 6.27 13.02 -2.03
N GLU A 41 7.04 12.77 -0.96
CA GLU A 41 8.21 11.90 -0.99
C GLU A 41 7.85 10.40 -1.02
N PHE A 42 6.58 10.05 -0.89
CA PHE A 42 6.08 8.69 -1.05
C PHE A 42 5.28 8.54 -2.34
N SER A 43 5.42 7.36 -2.96
CA SER A 43 4.59 6.96 -4.09
C SER A 43 3.98 5.59 -3.85
N LEU A 44 2.85 5.34 -4.50
CA LEU A 44 2.20 4.04 -4.47
C LEU A 44 2.92 3.08 -5.41
N VAL A 45 3.19 1.87 -4.92
CA VAL A 45 3.73 0.77 -5.72
C VAL A 45 2.58 -0.17 -6.06
N ASP A 46 2.49 -0.55 -7.33
CA ASP A 46 1.51 -1.54 -7.76
C ASP A 46 1.77 -2.88 -7.07
N VAL A 47 0.79 -3.36 -6.32
CA VAL A 47 0.90 -4.63 -5.60
C VAL A 47 1.07 -5.82 -6.55
N ALA A 48 0.57 -5.73 -7.79
CA ALA A 48 0.74 -6.77 -8.79
C ALA A 48 2.24 -6.99 -9.07
N ASP A 49 3.02 -5.93 -9.17
CA ASP A 49 4.48 -6.02 -9.35
C ASP A 49 5.19 -6.64 -8.14
N VAL A 50 4.61 -6.48 -6.94
CA VAL A 50 5.18 -7.01 -5.69
C VAL A 50 4.83 -8.50 -5.51
N LEU A 51 3.62 -8.92 -5.88
CA LEU A 51 3.07 -10.24 -5.55
C LEU A 51 2.93 -11.21 -6.73
N LYS A 52 3.10 -10.78 -7.99
CA LYS A 52 2.92 -11.64 -9.18
C LYS A 52 3.59 -13.01 -9.09
N ASP A 53 4.82 -13.07 -8.56
CA ASP A 53 5.61 -14.30 -8.51
C ASP A 53 5.28 -15.19 -7.28
N ARG A 54 4.45 -14.70 -6.36
CA ARG A 54 4.11 -15.38 -5.09
C ARG A 54 2.63 -15.73 -4.98
N CYS A 55 1.76 -14.98 -5.63
CA CYS A 55 0.32 -15.06 -5.50
C CYS A 55 -0.36 -15.08 -6.88
N GLY A 56 0.07 -15.99 -7.77
CA GLY A 56 -0.42 -16.07 -9.15
C GLY A 56 -1.90 -16.43 -9.31
N ASN A 57 -2.60 -16.79 -8.22
CA ASN A 57 -4.04 -17.04 -8.19
C ASN A 57 -4.88 -15.81 -7.80
N LEU A 58 -4.25 -14.70 -7.40
CA LEU A 58 -4.95 -13.47 -7.07
C LEU A 58 -5.11 -12.60 -8.32
N THR A 59 -6.31 -12.05 -8.49
CA THR A 59 -6.58 -11.04 -9.50
C THR A 59 -6.43 -9.67 -8.86
N PHE A 60 -5.48 -8.88 -9.35
CA PHE A 60 -5.25 -7.52 -8.85
C PHE A 60 -6.08 -6.52 -9.65
N GLN A 61 -6.82 -5.66 -8.95
CA GLN A 61 -7.59 -4.58 -9.55
C GLN A 61 -7.03 -3.25 -9.07
N GLY A 62 -6.14 -2.68 -9.87
CA GLY A 62 -5.41 -1.48 -9.50
C GLY A 62 -4.27 -1.76 -8.52
N PRO A 63 -3.72 -0.70 -7.91
CA PRO A 63 -2.43 -0.79 -7.21
C PRO A 63 -2.51 -1.40 -5.80
N TYR A 64 -3.70 -1.73 -5.31
CA TYR A 64 -3.93 -2.23 -3.95
C TYR A 64 -4.23 -3.73 -3.94
N LEU A 65 -3.90 -4.38 -2.81
CA LEU A 65 -4.42 -5.70 -2.51
C LEU A 65 -5.80 -5.54 -1.87
N GLN A 66 -6.81 -6.17 -2.47
CA GLN A 66 -8.15 -6.24 -1.90
C GLN A 66 -8.62 -7.68 -1.92
N LEU A 67 -8.70 -8.28 -0.74
CA LEU A 67 -9.28 -9.60 -0.55
C LEU A 67 -10.69 -9.43 -0.02
N ARG A 68 -11.60 -10.25 -0.56
CA ARG A 68 -13.01 -10.22 -0.19
C ARG A 68 -13.54 -11.62 0.05
N PRO A 69 -14.48 -11.80 1.00
CA PRO A 69 -15.07 -13.11 1.26
C PRO A 69 -15.80 -13.73 0.08
N ASP A 70 -16.51 -12.92 -0.71
CA ASP A 70 -17.33 -13.38 -1.82
C ASP A 70 -16.51 -13.90 -3.01
N THR A 71 -15.32 -13.36 -3.24
CA THR A 71 -14.48 -13.72 -4.38
C THR A 71 -13.30 -14.62 -4.03
N HIS A 72 -12.77 -14.51 -2.81
CA HIS A 72 -11.53 -15.19 -2.43
C HIS A 72 -11.73 -16.25 -1.34
N GLY A 73 -12.91 -16.32 -0.71
CA GLY A 73 -13.16 -17.25 0.40
C GLY A 73 -12.33 -16.95 1.65
N THR A 74 -11.86 -15.71 1.80
CA THR A 74 -11.09 -15.21 2.95
C THR A 74 -11.87 -14.15 3.73
N ASP A 75 -11.36 -13.68 4.86
CA ASP A 75 -11.87 -12.43 5.44
C ASP A 75 -11.57 -11.22 4.52
N GLY A 76 -12.26 -10.11 4.77
CA GLY A 76 -12.01 -8.84 4.07
C GLY A 76 -10.68 -8.24 4.49
N PHE A 77 -9.75 -8.08 3.54
CA PHE A 77 -8.42 -7.53 3.78
C PHE A 77 -8.04 -6.50 2.74
N PHE A 78 -7.31 -5.48 3.19
CA PHE A 78 -6.74 -4.46 2.34
C PHE A 78 -5.24 -4.34 2.62
N ALA A 79 -4.43 -4.12 1.58
CA ALA A 79 -3.07 -3.64 1.73
C ALA A 79 -2.63 -2.69 0.60
N ALA A 80 -1.86 -1.67 0.98
CA ALA A 80 -1.19 -0.73 0.07
C ALA A 80 0.32 -0.72 0.35
N VAL A 81 1.11 -0.72 -0.73
CA VAL A 81 2.57 -0.64 -0.64
C VAL A 81 3.01 0.76 -1.06
N LEU A 82 3.63 1.48 -0.14
CA LEU A 82 4.14 2.83 -0.36
C LEU A 82 5.67 2.80 -0.37
N GLN A 83 6.28 3.56 -1.26
CA GLN A 83 7.72 3.61 -1.44
C GLN A 83 8.21 5.03 -1.20
N ARG A 84 9.13 5.20 -0.26
CA ARG A 84 9.81 6.48 -0.07
C ARG A 84 10.85 6.67 -1.18
N ALA A 85 10.89 7.85 -1.79
CA ALA A 85 11.90 8.21 -2.77
C ALA A 85 13.31 8.11 -2.15
N LYS A 86 14.30 7.76 -2.98
CA LYS A 86 15.71 7.96 -2.61
C LYS A 86 16.03 9.45 -2.83
N PRO A 87 16.82 10.10 -1.95
CA PRO A 87 17.38 11.40 -2.29
C PRO A 87 18.17 11.25 -3.58
N GLU A 88 17.98 12.16 -4.52
CA GLU A 88 18.82 12.24 -5.71
C GLU A 88 20.26 12.38 -5.23
N THR A 89 21.08 11.38 -5.56
CA THR A 89 22.51 11.45 -5.28
C THR A 89 23.10 12.36 -6.34
N VAL A 90 23.34 13.62 -5.97
CA VAL A 90 24.15 14.52 -6.81
C VAL A 90 25.56 13.95 -6.80
N ALA A 91 26.00 13.46 -7.97
CA ALA A 91 27.35 12.98 -8.21
C ALA A 91 28.35 14.15 -8.26
#